data_AF-A0A3M0BF38-F1
#
_entry.id   AF-A0A3M0BF38-F1
#
_cell.length_a   1.000
_cell.length_b   1.000
_cell.length_c   1.000
_cell.angle_alpha   90.00
_cell.angle_beta   90.00
_cell.angle_gamma   90.00
#
_symmetry.space_group_name_H-M   'P 1'
#
loop_
_entity.id
_entity.type
_entity.pdbx_description
1 polymer ?
#
loop_
_entity_poly.entity_id
_entity_poly.type
_entity_poly.pdbx_seq_one_letter_code
_entity_poly.pdbx_strand_id
1 'polypeptide(L)'
;MDKLTESLFKLLKDKSDEYNIEELTNEENFFNLKKEIVRQVNNILNKEKPNKWQIRDSVNNLFKLASIDLEENNIEKLIFLLITDAINERIPSPSPLYFEYRGHIIPKRNAIITDFELFPELKEKVNQLNPEKKHILVFKIFKDGEIISKGVAYYLSVIDYLIFLFLDKALYEEVIDINKILKEKDGNIEVSKKDINFLIDIIFSGIYEFFSGEKERFKASILDKDYSKYFIKGKKLIKEPLSDEKEKELLIKIAIEDEKLSENKEDFVKNPEVQENVFKEASERDVSNIDKIDAVVWLIGLNNLNMEIFFNYFSVDDLLKFLEDVEKDIETGKDIFKKSIKDFVENLLNEYKLYPVLKESKNLEDFIEKNTDSLKTELLFIKEQYNEFLEKENKKDINTEIKKLFAKYKTGQIEKKEFLNWLSLYETKEGINKNLIEFVKNGL
;
A
#
# COMPACT_ATOMS: atom_id res chain seq x y z
N MET A 1 30.82 4.41 -9.30
CA MET A 1 30.17 3.89 -8.08
C MET A 1 30.69 4.74 -6.92
N ASP A 2 30.07 4.76 -5.75
CA ASP A 2 30.67 5.44 -4.60
C ASP A 2 31.66 4.51 -3.87
N LYS A 3 32.59 5.10 -3.10
CA LYS A 3 33.69 4.36 -2.44
C LYS A 3 33.21 3.38 -1.36
N LEU A 4 32.07 3.62 -0.75
CA LEU A 4 31.51 2.72 0.26
C LEU A 4 30.96 1.47 -0.41
N THR A 5 30.14 1.63 -1.44
CA THR A 5 29.65 0.52 -2.27
C THR A 5 30.82 -0.29 -2.86
N GLU A 6 31.84 0.36 -3.43
CA GLU A 6 33.03 -0.32 -3.98
C GLU A 6 33.76 -1.15 -2.92
N SER A 7 33.92 -0.60 -1.71
CA SER A 7 34.60 -1.29 -0.59
C SER A 7 33.79 -2.47 -0.05
N LEU A 8 32.47 -2.31 0.07
CA LEU A 8 31.57 -3.37 0.55
C LEU A 8 31.38 -4.47 -0.50
N PHE A 9 31.35 -4.14 -1.80
CA PHE A 9 31.26 -5.13 -2.87
C PHE A 9 32.53 -5.96 -2.98
N LYS A 10 33.70 -5.32 -2.80
CA LYS A 10 34.97 -6.04 -2.69
C LYS A 10 34.98 -6.98 -1.48
N LEU A 11 34.56 -6.53 -0.30
CA LEU A 11 34.43 -7.38 0.88
C LEU A 11 33.49 -8.58 0.63
N LEU A 12 32.34 -8.33 -0.01
CA LEU A 12 31.37 -9.38 -0.34
C LEU A 12 32.01 -10.45 -1.22
N LYS A 13 32.70 -10.06 -2.30
CA LYS A 13 33.31 -11.02 -3.23
C LYS A 13 34.54 -11.71 -2.63
N ASP A 14 35.46 -10.97 -2.01
CA ASP A 14 36.62 -11.53 -1.31
C ASP A 14 36.18 -12.62 -0.30
N LYS A 15 35.04 -12.46 0.40
CA LYS A 15 34.51 -13.47 1.34
C LYS A 15 33.60 -14.53 0.73
N SER A 16 33.01 -14.27 -0.44
CA SER A 16 32.25 -15.30 -1.18
C SER A 16 33.18 -16.30 -1.85
N ASP A 17 34.36 -15.87 -2.28
CA ASP A 17 35.39 -16.71 -2.89
C ASP A 17 36.17 -17.55 -1.84
N GLU A 18 36.12 -17.19 -0.56
CA GLU A 18 36.82 -17.86 0.55
C GLU A 18 36.06 -19.05 1.17
N TYR A 19 34.72 -19.10 1.08
CA TYR A 19 33.88 -20.04 1.84
C TYR A 19 32.80 -20.70 0.97
N ASN A 20 32.47 -21.96 1.25
CA ASN A 20 31.27 -22.62 0.72
C ASN A 20 30.15 -22.67 1.79
N ILE A 21 28.87 -22.70 1.36
CA ILE A 21 27.70 -22.84 2.24
C ILE A 21 27.81 -24.06 3.16
N GLU A 22 28.29 -25.19 2.63
CA GLU A 22 28.43 -26.44 3.38
C GLU A 22 29.40 -26.31 4.56
N GLU A 23 30.43 -25.48 4.45
CA GLU A 23 31.41 -25.26 5.53
C GLU A 23 30.82 -24.40 6.65
N LEU A 24 29.81 -23.58 6.33
CA LEU A 24 29.13 -22.68 7.24
C LEU A 24 27.93 -23.30 7.95
N THR A 25 27.62 -24.58 7.68
CA THR A 25 26.73 -25.37 8.56
C THR A 25 27.41 -25.71 9.90
N ASN A 26 28.73 -25.52 10.00
CA ASN A 26 29.46 -25.58 11.27
C ASN A 26 29.38 -24.23 12.00
N GLU A 27 28.82 -24.25 13.22
CA GLU A 27 28.61 -23.04 14.04
C GLU A 27 29.91 -22.25 14.30
N GLU A 28 31.05 -22.91 14.48
CA GLU A 28 32.33 -22.25 14.75
C GLU A 28 32.83 -21.51 13.50
N ASN A 29 32.73 -22.12 12.32
CA ASN A 29 33.06 -21.47 11.04
C ASN A 29 32.15 -20.26 10.80
N PHE A 30 30.83 -20.42 10.96
CA PHE A 30 29.87 -19.33 10.82
C PHE A 30 30.14 -18.18 11.78
N PHE A 31 30.42 -18.47 13.05
CA PHE A 31 30.73 -17.47 14.08
C PHE A 31 32.04 -16.71 13.80
N ASN A 32 33.06 -17.41 13.29
CA ASN A 32 34.32 -16.79 12.90
C ASN A 32 34.15 -15.89 11.67
N LEU A 33 33.39 -16.33 10.66
CA LEU A 33 33.01 -15.51 9.50
C LEU A 33 32.22 -14.26 9.91
N LYS A 34 31.19 -14.40 10.77
CA LYS A 34 30.42 -13.25 11.29
C LYS A 34 31.33 -12.23 11.98
N LYS A 35 32.20 -12.68 12.90
CA LYS A 35 33.18 -11.80 13.57
C LYS A 35 34.07 -11.06 12.60
N GLU A 36 34.56 -11.76 11.56
CA GLU A 36 35.42 -11.14 10.57
C GLU A 36 34.68 -10.08 9.76
N ILE A 37 33.49 -10.38 9.23
CA ILE A 37 32.68 -9.43 8.47
C ILE A 37 32.37 -8.20 9.34
N VAL A 38 31.95 -8.38 10.59
CA VAL A 38 31.73 -7.28 11.54
C VAL A 38 32.99 -6.41 11.68
N ARG A 39 34.17 -7.02 11.85
CA ARG A 39 35.44 -6.28 11.92
C ARG A 39 35.76 -5.51 10.63
N GLN A 40 35.57 -6.13 9.46
CA GLN A 40 35.90 -5.52 8.17
C GLN A 40 34.92 -4.38 7.80
N VAL A 41 33.62 -4.58 7.97
CA VAL A 41 32.58 -3.54 7.81
C VAL A 41 32.86 -2.35 8.74
N ASN A 42 33.20 -2.60 10.01
CA ASN A 42 33.57 -1.54 10.95
C ASN A 42 34.77 -0.71 10.48
N ASN A 43 35.80 -1.35 9.91
CA ASN A 43 36.96 -0.65 9.35
C ASN A 43 36.57 0.22 8.14
N ILE A 44 35.72 -0.30 7.25
CA ILE A 44 35.20 0.45 6.09
C ILE A 44 34.41 1.67 6.55
N LEU A 45 33.44 1.50 7.45
CA LEU A 45 32.61 2.60 7.97
C LEU A 45 33.43 3.66 8.73
N ASN A 46 34.41 3.25 9.53
CA ASN A 46 35.29 4.19 10.25
C ASN A 46 36.19 5.00 9.31
N LYS A 47 36.58 4.42 8.15
CA LYS A 47 37.44 5.05 7.14
C LYS A 47 36.65 6.03 6.25
N GLU A 48 35.54 5.57 5.67
CA GLU A 48 34.76 6.37 4.72
C GLU A 48 33.78 7.36 5.41
N LYS A 49 33.44 7.12 6.69
CA LYS A 49 32.56 7.95 7.53
C LYS A 49 31.24 8.38 6.84
N PRO A 50 30.48 7.43 6.27
CA PRO A 50 29.26 7.75 5.54
C PRO A 50 28.16 8.26 6.47
N ASN A 51 27.30 9.13 5.94
CA ASN A 51 26.03 9.46 6.59
C ASN A 51 24.98 8.36 6.35
N LYS A 52 23.86 8.44 7.09
CA LYS A 52 22.81 7.40 7.09
C LYS A 52 22.19 7.12 5.70
N TRP A 53 22.12 8.12 4.82
CA TRP A 53 21.59 8.01 3.47
C TRP A 53 22.58 7.32 2.53
N GLN A 54 23.86 7.72 2.61
CA GLN A 54 24.94 7.06 1.85
C GLN A 54 25.04 5.57 2.18
N ILE A 55 24.80 5.17 3.43
CA ILE A 55 24.72 3.76 3.84
C ILE A 55 23.57 3.03 3.14
N ARG A 56 22.34 3.59 3.17
CA ARG A 56 21.17 3.02 2.50
C ARG A 56 21.38 2.86 1.00
N ASP A 57 21.85 3.92 0.34
CA ASP A 57 22.16 3.91 -1.09
C ASP A 57 23.21 2.85 -1.42
N SER A 58 24.27 2.74 -0.59
CA SER A 58 25.34 1.76 -0.80
C SER A 58 24.89 0.33 -0.58
N VAL A 59 24.01 0.09 0.39
CA VAL A 59 23.44 -1.23 0.68
C VAL A 59 22.50 -1.67 -0.45
N ASN A 60 21.66 -0.77 -0.98
CA ASN A 60 20.82 -1.05 -2.14
C ASN A 60 21.66 -1.28 -3.41
N ASN A 61 22.69 -0.46 -3.63
CA ASN A 61 23.62 -0.65 -4.76
C ASN A 61 24.38 -1.98 -4.65
N LEU A 62 24.88 -2.33 -3.46
CA LEU A 62 25.57 -3.59 -3.19
C LEU A 62 24.70 -4.80 -3.56
N PHE A 63 23.42 -4.78 -3.16
CA PHE A 63 22.45 -5.82 -3.50
C PHE A 63 22.29 -5.99 -5.01
N LYS A 64 22.08 -4.87 -5.73
CA LYS A 64 21.96 -4.87 -7.20
C LYS A 64 23.22 -5.34 -7.92
N LEU A 65 24.40 -4.95 -7.44
CA LEU A 65 25.69 -5.29 -8.04
C LEU A 65 26.10 -6.74 -7.81
N ALA A 66 25.77 -7.29 -6.63
CA ALA A 66 25.98 -8.69 -6.32
C ALA A 66 25.00 -9.62 -7.05
N SER A 67 23.96 -9.07 -7.70
CA SER A 67 22.93 -9.81 -8.44
C SER A 67 22.27 -10.90 -7.58
N ILE A 68 22.01 -10.58 -6.30
CA ILE A 68 21.49 -11.55 -5.33
C ILE A 68 20.04 -11.88 -5.68
N ASP A 69 19.77 -13.15 -5.99
CA ASP A 69 18.41 -13.67 -5.95
C ASP A 69 18.02 -14.01 -4.50
N LEU A 70 16.82 -13.60 -4.09
CA LEU A 70 16.25 -13.93 -2.78
C LEU A 70 15.68 -15.35 -2.73
N GLU A 71 15.32 -15.94 -3.89
CA GLU A 71 14.77 -17.29 -4.01
C GLU A 71 15.86 -18.37 -3.87
N GLU A 72 17.11 -18.04 -4.17
CA GLU A 72 18.26 -18.95 -4.04
C GLU A 72 18.95 -18.81 -2.68
N ASN A 73 19.58 -19.89 -2.19
CA ASN A 73 20.51 -19.84 -1.07
C ASN A 73 21.94 -20.01 -1.60
N ASN A 74 22.65 -18.89 -1.73
CA ASN A 74 24.04 -18.81 -2.18
C ASN A 74 24.91 -18.05 -1.15
N ILE A 75 26.23 -18.18 -1.28
CA ILE A 75 27.18 -17.59 -0.33
C ILE A 75 27.10 -16.05 -0.36
N GLU A 76 26.96 -15.43 -1.54
CA GLU A 76 26.81 -13.98 -1.66
C GLU A 76 25.65 -13.42 -0.83
N LYS A 77 24.47 -14.08 -0.86
CA LYS A 77 23.30 -13.73 -0.06
C LYS A 77 23.61 -13.79 1.44
N LEU A 78 24.29 -14.83 1.90
CA LEU A 78 24.66 -14.98 3.31
C LEU A 78 25.67 -13.90 3.74
N ILE A 79 26.72 -13.68 2.96
CA ILE A 79 27.73 -12.64 3.20
C ILE A 79 27.08 -11.24 3.20
N PHE A 80 26.15 -10.98 2.29
CA PHE A 80 25.37 -9.74 2.23
C PHE A 80 24.50 -9.52 3.47
N LEU A 81 23.83 -10.58 3.97
CA LEU A 81 23.05 -10.52 5.20
C LEU A 81 23.96 -10.20 6.41
N LEU A 82 25.12 -10.85 6.51
CA LEU A 82 26.12 -10.57 7.56
C LEU A 82 26.71 -9.15 7.47
N ILE A 83 26.96 -8.63 6.25
CA ILE A 83 27.39 -7.24 6.04
C ILE A 83 26.32 -6.26 6.53
N THR A 84 25.05 -6.51 6.20
CA THR A 84 23.94 -5.63 6.60
C THR A 84 23.61 -5.73 8.09
N ASP A 85 23.87 -6.86 8.74
CA ASP A 85 23.82 -6.97 10.21
C ASP A 85 24.95 -6.16 10.87
N ALA A 86 26.19 -6.28 10.38
CA ALA A 86 27.30 -5.50 10.90
C ALA A 86 27.09 -3.97 10.78
N ILE A 87 26.38 -3.52 9.73
CA ILE A 87 25.95 -2.12 9.58
C ILE A 87 24.91 -1.74 10.67
N ASN A 88 23.89 -2.59 10.88
CA ASN A 88 22.84 -2.36 11.88
C ASN A 88 23.36 -2.43 13.34
N GLU A 89 24.32 -3.31 13.64
CA GLU A 89 24.96 -3.42 14.97
C GLU A 89 25.80 -2.16 15.29
N ARG A 90 26.48 -1.58 14.29
CA ARG A 90 27.42 -0.48 14.52
C ARG A 90 26.76 0.89 14.67
N ILE A 91 25.67 1.11 13.95
CA ILE A 91 24.96 2.38 13.87
C ILE A 91 23.52 2.08 14.29
N PRO A 92 23.00 2.66 15.39
CA PRO A 92 21.58 2.61 15.74
C PRO A 92 20.78 3.10 14.54
N SER A 93 20.11 2.17 13.88
CA SER A 93 20.21 2.09 12.42
C SER A 93 19.37 3.14 11.69
N PRO A 94 19.74 3.53 10.45
CA PRO A 94 18.77 3.90 9.42
C PRO A 94 17.83 2.72 9.05
N SER A 95 17.30 2.03 10.05
CA SER A 95 16.38 0.91 9.90
C SER A 95 15.00 1.45 9.50
N PRO A 96 14.34 0.87 8.49
CA PRO A 96 14.80 -0.29 7.71
C PRO A 96 15.94 0.06 6.74
N LEU A 97 16.97 -0.79 6.68
CA LEU A 97 17.75 -0.95 5.47
C LEU A 97 16.82 -1.56 4.42
N TYR A 98 16.93 -1.15 3.16
CA TYR A 98 16.05 -1.61 2.09
C TYR A 98 16.83 -1.99 0.83
N PHE A 99 16.23 -2.85 0.03
CA PHE A 99 16.78 -3.38 -1.20
C PHE A 99 15.71 -3.33 -2.29
N GLU A 100 16.07 -2.89 -3.49
CA GLU A 100 15.16 -2.94 -4.62
C GLU A 100 15.29 -4.30 -5.33
N TYR A 101 14.22 -5.10 -5.30
CA TYR A 101 14.16 -6.43 -5.90
C TYR A 101 12.93 -6.53 -6.80
N ARG A 102 13.14 -6.91 -8.07
CA ARG A 102 12.10 -7.01 -9.12
C ARG A 102 11.15 -5.78 -9.21
N GLY A 103 11.67 -4.59 -8.91
CA GLY A 103 10.93 -3.31 -8.94
C GLY A 103 10.26 -2.88 -7.62
N HIS A 104 10.38 -3.68 -6.56
CA HIS A 104 9.80 -3.42 -5.24
C HIS A 104 10.86 -3.09 -4.19
N ILE A 105 10.51 -2.29 -3.19
CA ILE A 105 11.39 -1.94 -2.07
C ILE A 105 11.13 -2.92 -0.92
N ILE A 106 12.08 -3.81 -0.65
CA ILE A 106 11.99 -4.80 0.43
C ILE A 106 12.83 -4.36 1.62
N PRO A 107 12.25 -4.20 2.83
CA PRO A 107 13.01 -3.89 4.05
C PRO A 107 13.72 -5.12 4.62
N LYS A 108 14.90 -4.95 5.22
CA LYS A 108 15.55 -5.97 6.03
C LYS A 108 14.81 -6.14 7.37
N ARG A 109 14.08 -7.25 7.50
CA ARG A 109 13.40 -7.66 8.74
C ARG A 109 14.38 -8.19 9.78
N ASN A 110 13.96 -8.17 11.05
CA ASN A 110 14.65 -8.88 12.12
C ASN A 110 14.22 -10.36 12.10
N ALA A 111 15.19 -11.27 12.12
CA ALA A 111 14.95 -12.71 11.96
C ALA A 111 14.01 -13.29 13.04
N ILE A 112 13.91 -12.68 14.23
CA ILE A 112 13.01 -13.17 15.29
C ILE A 112 11.53 -13.23 14.86
N ILE A 113 11.09 -12.35 13.94
CA ILE A 113 9.69 -12.38 13.47
C ILE A 113 9.45 -13.55 12.52
N THR A 114 10.43 -13.88 11.67
CA THR A 114 10.35 -14.97 10.68
C THR A 114 10.61 -16.33 11.32
N ASP A 115 11.68 -16.45 12.09
CA ASP A 115 12.22 -17.73 12.59
C ASP A 115 11.31 -18.39 13.64
N PHE A 116 10.47 -17.57 14.28
CA PHE A 116 9.45 -18.01 15.25
C PHE A 116 8.01 -17.83 14.73
N GLU A 117 7.83 -17.57 13.43
CA GLU A 117 6.53 -17.44 12.75
C GLU A 117 5.54 -16.47 13.44
N LEU A 118 6.04 -15.37 14.02
CA LEU A 118 5.25 -14.52 14.93
C LEU A 118 4.15 -13.71 14.23
N PHE A 119 4.23 -13.54 12.91
CA PHE A 119 3.39 -12.58 12.17
C PHE A 119 1.87 -12.66 12.46
N PRO A 120 1.22 -13.85 12.55
CA PRO A 120 -0.19 -13.94 12.90
C PRO A 120 -0.52 -13.36 14.29
N GLU A 121 0.33 -13.59 15.29
CA GLU A 121 0.16 -13.02 16.64
C GLU A 121 0.39 -11.50 16.64
N LEU A 122 1.42 -11.03 15.92
CA LEU A 122 1.68 -9.58 15.79
C LEU A 122 0.48 -8.87 15.16
N LYS A 123 -0.13 -9.46 14.13
CA LYS A 123 -1.33 -8.91 13.48
C LYS A 123 -2.56 -8.97 14.39
N GLU A 124 -2.77 -10.06 15.13
CA GLU A 124 -3.84 -10.14 16.14
C GLU A 124 -3.69 -9.02 17.19
N LYS A 125 -2.49 -8.84 17.74
CA LYS A 125 -2.18 -7.78 18.70
C LYS A 125 -2.42 -6.38 18.12
N VAL A 126 -2.02 -6.14 16.87
CA VAL A 126 -2.22 -4.85 16.18
C VAL A 126 -3.69 -4.57 15.85
N ASN A 127 -4.50 -5.61 15.63
CA ASN A 127 -5.96 -5.49 15.49
C ASN A 127 -6.65 -5.19 16.84
N GLN A 128 -6.07 -5.59 17.97
CA GLN A 128 -6.56 -5.28 19.33
C GLN A 128 -6.17 -3.87 19.84
N LEU A 129 -5.34 -3.12 19.10
CA LEU A 129 -5.01 -1.74 19.45
C LEU A 129 -6.24 -0.84 19.37
N ASN A 130 -6.21 0.28 20.09
CA ASN A 130 -7.36 1.20 20.17
C ASN A 130 -7.76 1.70 18.76
N PRO A 131 -8.97 1.39 18.26
CA PRO A 131 -9.33 1.65 16.88
C PRO A 131 -9.51 3.15 16.60
N GLU A 132 -10.09 3.92 17.53
CA GLU A 132 -10.25 5.37 17.44
C GLU A 132 -8.90 6.06 17.22
N LYS A 133 -7.87 5.68 17.97
CA LYS A 133 -6.51 6.20 17.82
C LYS A 133 -5.84 5.79 16.51
N LYS A 134 -6.11 4.59 15.98
CA LYS A 134 -5.67 4.20 14.62
C LYS A 134 -6.33 5.07 13.55
N HIS A 135 -7.62 5.38 13.69
CA HIS A 135 -8.31 6.30 12.77
C HIS A 135 -7.75 7.73 12.87
N ILE A 136 -7.55 8.26 14.08
CA ILE A 136 -6.89 9.56 14.29
C ILE A 136 -5.51 9.59 13.60
N LEU A 137 -4.73 8.50 13.68
CA LEU A 137 -3.47 8.41 12.96
C LEU A 137 -3.63 8.50 11.43
N VAL A 138 -4.61 7.81 10.85
CA VAL A 138 -4.91 7.91 9.41
C VAL A 138 -5.17 9.37 9.01
N PHE A 139 -6.06 10.07 9.72
CA PHE A 139 -6.37 11.50 9.46
C PHE A 139 -5.24 12.49 9.80
N LYS A 140 -4.21 12.08 10.56
CA LYS A 140 -3.03 12.92 10.87
C LYS A 140 -1.85 12.67 9.93
N ILE A 141 -1.83 11.55 9.22
CA ILE A 141 -0.72 11.14 8.35
C ILE A 141 -1.05 11.36 6.88
N PHE A 142 -2.28 11.04 6.47
CA PHE A 142 -2.74 11.09 5.08
C PHE A 142 -3.73 12.23 4.87
N LYS A 143 -3.83 12.74 3.63
CA LYS A 143 -4.77 13.81 3.30
C LYS A 143 -6.18 13.27 3.10
N ASP A 144 -7.21 14.06 3.38
CA ASP A 144 -8.62 13.64 3.26
C ASP A 144 -8.92 13.14 1.84
N GLY A 145 -8.48 13.88 0.83
CA GLY A 145 -8.63 13.49 -0.57
C GLY A 145 -7.85 12.22 -0.97
N GLU A 146 -6.79 11.84 -0.24
CA GLU A 146 -6.10 10.56 -0.41
C GLU A 146 -6.90 9.43 0.26
N ILE A 147 -7.35 9.66 1.50
CA ILE A 147 -8.15 8.73 2.31
C ILE A 147 -9.45 8.34 1.59
N ILE A 148 -10.23 9.31 1.11
CA ILE A 148 -11.49 9.05 0.39
C ILE A 148 -11.24 8.37 -0.96
N SER A 149 -10.07 8.60 -1.58
CA SER A 149 -9.71 7.95 -2.85
C SER A 149 -9.40 6.47 -2.71
N LYS A 150 -8.77 6.03 -1.61
CA LYS A 150 -8.25 4.66 -1.42
C LYS A 150 -8.88 3.87 -0.27
N GLY A 151 -9.64 4.53 0.59
CA GLY A 151 -10.34 3.94 1.73
C GLY A 151 -9.51 3.97 3.01
N VAL A 152 -10.19 4.28 4.12
CA VAL A 152 -9.66 4.18 5.49
C VAL A 152 -9.20 2.74 5.76
N ALA A 153 -9.87 1.71 5.23
CA ALA A 153 -9.46 0.32 5.40
C ALA A 153 -8.02 0.06 4.92
N TYR A 154 -7.64 0.63 3.77
CA TYR A 154 -6.28 0.56 3.23
C TYR A 154 -5.29 1.31 4.12
N TYR A 155 -5.58 2.57 4.48
CA TYR A 155 -4.65 3.34 5.32
C TYR A 155 -4.49 2.78 6.73
N LEU A 156 -5.52 2.17 7.32
CA LEU A 156 -5.39 1.41 8.57
C LEU A 156 -4.43 0.22 8.42
N SER A 157 -4.46 -0.48 7.28
CA SER A 157 -3.48 -1.52 6.93
C SER A 157 -2.07 -0.93 6.88
N VAL A 158 -1.87 0.22 6.21
CA VAL A 158 -0.57 0.92 6.17
C VAL A 158 -0.05 1.31 7.57
N ILE A 159 -0.93 1.73 8.50
CA ILE A 159 -0.53 1.98 9.90
C ILE A 159 0.01 0.71 10.57
N ASP A 160 -0.54 -0.47 10.27
CA ASP A 160 -0.07 -1.74 10.82
C ASP A 160 1.34 -2.06 10.34
N TYR A 161 1.61 -1.90 9.04
CA TYR A 161 2.96 -2.09 8.49
C TYR A 161 3.96 -1.06 9.03
N LEU A 162 3.53 0.19 9.27
CA LEU A 162 4.37 1.19 9.94
C LEU A 162 4.71 0.77 11.38
N ILE A 163 3.76 0.18 12.13
CA ILE A 163 4.03 -0.40 13.45
C ILE A 163 5.04 -1.56 13.35
N PHE A 164 4.92 -2.45 12.36
CA PHE A 164 5.85 -3.55 12.17
C PHE A 164 7.27 -3.08 11.80
N LEU A 165 7.43 -2.04 10.96
CA LEU A 165 8.73 -1.44 10.67
C LEU A 165 9.41 -0.87 11.92
N PHE A 166 8.64 -0.23 12.81
CA PHE A 166 9.16 0.21 14.09
C PHE A 166 9.40 -0.92 15.08
N LEU A 167 8.70 -2.05 14.97
CA LEU A 167 8.96 -3.26 15.76
C LEU A 167 10.30 -3.89 15.37
N ASP A 168 10.57 -4.08 14.07
CA ASP A 168 11.87 -4.52 13.58
C ASP A 168 13.01 -3.64 14.12
N LYS A 169 12.85 -2.31 14.01
CA LYS A 169 13.82 -1.34 14.54
C LYS A 169 13.97 -1.44 16.06
N ALA A 170 12.88 -1.68 16.80
CA ALA A 170 12.91 -1.84 18.25
C ALA A 170 13.57 -3.15 18.71
N LEU A 171 13.47 -4.22 17.91
CA LEU A 171 14.20 -5.47 18.12
C LEU A 171 15.69 -5.29 17.83
N TYR A 172 16.06 -4.68 16.69
CA TYR A 172 17.46 -4.41 16.34
C TYR A 172 18.18 -3.47 17.32
N GLU A 173 17.51 -2.45 17.85
CA GLU A 173 18.09 -1.55 18.86
C GLU A 173 17.94 -2.06 20.30
N GLU A 174 17.46 -3.30 20.49
CA GLU A 174 17.21 -3.94 21.79
C GLU A 174 16.46 -3.00 22.76
N VAL A 175 15.33 -2.43 22.33
CA VAL A 175 14.50 -1.56 23.20
C VAL A 175 14.19 -2.28 24.50
N ILE A 176 13.84 -3.56 24.38
CA ILE A 176 13.96 -4.56 25.44
C ILE A 176 15.17 -5.45 25.07
N ASP A 177 15.96 -5.80 26.08
CA ASP A 177 17.11 -6.70 25.99
C ASP A 177 16.72 -8.04 25.32
N ILE A 178 17.53 -8.51 24.38
CA ILE A 178 17.22 -9.70 23.59
C ILE A 178 17.05 -10.96 24.47
N ASN A 179 17.74 -11.05 25.60
CA ASN A 179 17.65 -12.14 26.58
C ASN A 179 16.37 -12.09 27.43
N LYS A 180 15.58 -11.00 27.33
CA LYS A 180 14.21 -10.95 27.85
C LYS A 180 13.19 -11.32 26.78
N ILE A 181 13.48 -11.06 25.50
CA ILE A 181 12.61 -11.42 24.38
C ILE A 181 12.72 -12.92 24.10
N LEU A 182 13.93 -13.45 23.96
CA LEU A 182 14.21 -14.88 23.79
C LEU A 182 14.54 -15.47 25.16
N LYS A 183 13.77 -16.49 25.57
CA LYS A 183 13.93 -17.17 26.86
C LYS A 183 14.10 -18.66 26.64
N GLU A 184 15.14 -19.24 27.25
CA GLU A 184 15.28 -20.68 27.28
C GLU A 184 14.27 -21.28 28.28
N LYS A 185 13.53 -22.29 27.82
CA LYS A 185 12.55 -23.03 28.62
C LYS A 185 12.49 -24.48 28.13
N ASP A 186 12.67 -25.41 29.07
CA ASP A 186 12.66 -26.85 28.81
C ASP A 186 13.62 -27.28 27.67
N GLY A 187 14.75 -26.59 27.54
CA GLY A 187 15.77 -26.81 26.50
C GLY A 187 15.46 -26.20 25.12
N ASN A 188 14.35 -25.47 24.99
CA ASN A 188 13.95 -24.77 23.76
C ASN A 188 14.02 -23.25 23.95
N ILE A 189 14.24 -22.50 22.86
CA ILE A 189 14.13 -21.05 22.87
C ILE A 189 12.66 -20.66 22.59
N GLU A 190 12.03 -19.94 23.50
CA GLU A 190 10.67 -19.39 23.35
C GLU A 190 10.71 -17.86 23.26
N VAL A 191 9.84 -17.27 22.43
CA VAL A 191 9.65 -15.82 22.37
C VAL A 191 8.67 -15.36 23.46
N SER A 192 9.06 -14.34 24.21
CA SER A 192 8.24 -13.74 25.25
C SER A 192 7.17 -12.81 24.66
N LYS A 193 6.04 -13.43 24.28
CA LYS A 193 4.80 -12.78 23.82
C LYS A 193 4.44 -11.51 24.60
N LYS A 194 4.58 -11.53 25.93
CA LYS A 194 4.34 -10.38 26.81
C LYS A 194 5.21 -9.16 26.45
N ASP A 195 6.51 -9.39 26.24
CA ASP A 195 7.48 -8.33 25.99
C ASP A 195 7.37 -7.80 24.55
N ILE A 196 7.06 -8.67 23.58
CA ILE A 196 6.70 -8.29 22.19
C ILE A 196 5.41 -7.46 22.14
N ASN A 197 4.34 -7.90 22.81
CA ASN A 197 3.07 -7.17 22.85
C ASN A 197 3.22 -5.81 23.52
N PHE A 198 4.09 -5.70 24.53
CA PHE A 198 4.43 -4.42 25.14
C PHE A 198 5.25 -3.51 24.20
N LEU A 199 6.16 -4.05 23.37
CA LEU A 199 6.83 -3.26 22.33
C LEU A 199 5.82 -2.67 21.34
N ILE A 200 4.88 -3.47 20.83
CA ILE A 200 3.81 -2.99 19.93
C ILE A 200 3.02 -1.85 20.59
N ASP A 201 2.62 -2.01 21.86
CA ASP A 201 1.90 -0.96 22.59
C ASP A 201 2.72 0.33 22.72
N ILE A 202 4.03 0.25 23.04
CA ILE A 202 4.90 1.44 23.11
C ILE A 202 5.03 2.10 21.74
N ILE A 203 5.22 1.32 20.68
CA ILE A 203 5.39 1.79 19.30
C ILE A 203 4.13 2.56 18.87
N PHE A 204 2.96 1.94 19.01
CA PHE A 204 1.68 2.57 18.70
C PHE A 204 1.46 3.85 19.52
N SER A 205 1.74 3.80 20.83
CA SER A 205 1.69 4.97 21.72
C SER A 205 2.62 6.10 21.28
N GLY A 206 3.83 5.77 20.80
CA GLY A 206 4.81 6.74 20.31
C GLY A 206 4.42 7.35 18.96
N ILE A 207 3.88 6.56 18.04
CA ILE A 207 3.40 7.04 16.72
C ILE A 207 2.20 7.98 16.95
N TYR A 208 1.23 7.55 17.78
CA TYR A 208 0.09 8.38 18.17
C TYR A 208 0.51 9.71 18.79
N GLU A 209 1.33 9.71 19.85
CA GLU A 209 1.79 10.94 20.51
C GLU A 209 2.59 11.87 19.58
N PHE A 210 3.31 11.32 18.59
CA PHE A 210 4.02 12.13 17.61
C PHE A 210 3.06 12.90 16.67
N PHE A 211 2.04 12.23 16.14
CA PHE A 211 1.14 12.79 15.13
C PHE A 211 -0.07 13.54 15.72
N SER A 212 -0.59 13.13 16.88
CA SER A 212 -1.68 13.84 17.58
C SER A 212 -1.18 14.98 18.47
N GLY A 213 0.05 14.87 18.99
CA GLY A 213 0.57 15.73 20.06
C GLY A 213 0.02 15.39 21.46
N GLU A 214 -0.88 14.41 21.57
CA GLU A 214 -1.52 14.00 22.82
C GLU A 214 -0.63 13.06 23.63
N LYS A 215 -0.43 13.38 24.91
CA LYS A 215 0.48 12.62 25.78
C LYS A 215 -0.12 11.33 26.29
N GLU A 216 0.39 10.22 25.78
CA GLU A 216 0.01 8.88 26.23
C GLU A 216 0.59 8.55 27.60
N ARG A 217 -0.29 8.05 28.47
CA ARG A 217 0.05 7.46 29.77
C ARG A 217 -0.42 6.00 29.77
N PHE A 218 0.51 5.06 29.89
CA PHE A 218 0.15 3.70 30.22
C PHE A 218 -0.52 3.64 31.60
N LYS A 219 -1.57 2.81 31.73
CA LYS A 219 -2.21 2.56 33.02
C LYS A 219 -1.17 2.00 34.00
N ALA A 220 -1.16 2.50 35.23
CA ALA A 220 -0.15 2.17 36.24
C ALA A 220 -0.08 0.67 36.59
N SER A 221 -1.09 -0.12 36.24
CA SER A 221 -1.10 -1.59 36.37
C SER A 221 -0.19 -2.34 35.39
N ILE A 222 0.30 -1.68 34.32
CA ILE A 222 1.19 -2.28 33.31
C ILE A 222 2.66 -1.93 33.58
N LEU A 223 2.93 -0.75 34.17
CA LEU A 223 4.27 -0.22 34.37
C LEU A 223 4.81 -0.51 35.77
N ASP A 224 5.53 -1.63 35.90
CA ASP A 224 6.59 -1.72 36.91
C ASP A 224 7.72 -0.72 36.54
N LYS A 225 8.59 -0.38 37.51
CA LYS A 225 9.79 0.44 37.29
C LYS A 225 10.61 -0.06 36.10
N ASP A 226 10.68 -1.38 35.93
CA ASP A 226 11.50 -2.01 34.91
C ASP A 226 10.93 -1.84 33.48
N TYR A 227 9.60 -1.71 33.31
CA TYR A 227 8.98 -1.43 32.01
C TYR A 227 8.94 0.07 31.68
N SER A 228 8.95 0.93 32.70
CA SER A 228 8.97 2.39 32.52
C SER A 228 10.20 2.89 31.76
N LYS A 229 11.36 2.25 31.91
CA LYS A 229 12.59 2.59 31.15
C LYS A 229 12.47 2.24 29.67
N TYR A 230 11.84 1.11 29.36
CA TYR A 230 11.60 0.63 27.99
C TYR A 230 10.57 1.51 27.26
N PHE A 231 9.54 1.98 27.96
CA PHE A 231 8.58 2.96 27.43
C PHE A 231 9.27 4.26 26.99
N ILE A 232 10.19 4.80 27.82
CA ILE A 232 10.96 6.00 27.46
C ILE A 232 11.89 5.74 26.26
N LYS A 233 12.59 4.59 26.24
CA LYS A 233 13.48 4.21 25.12
C LYS A 233 12.69 4.03 23.81
N GLY A 234 11.57 3.31 23.84
CA GLY A 234 10.72 3.10 22.67
C GLY A 234 10.09 4.40 22.15
N LYS A 235 9.56 5.27 23.02
CA LYS A 235 9.08 6.60 22.60
C LYS A 235 10.16 7.44 21.92
N LYS A 236 11.40 7.38 22.41
CA LYS A 236 12.54 8.05 21.79
C LYS A 236 12.82 7.47 20.39
N LEU A 237 12.82 6.14 20.26
CA LEU A 237 13.01 5.40 19.00
C LEU A 237 11.96 5.73 17.94
N ILE A 238 10.72 6.07 18.32
CA ILE A 238 9.70 6.58 17.37
C ILE A 238 9.95 8.05 17.03
N LYS A 239 10.17 8.89 18.04
CA LYS A 239 10.24 10.34 17.86
C LYS A 239 11.45 10.78 17.03
N GLU A 240 12.62 10.18 17.21
CA GLU A 240 13.83 10.61 16.50
C GLU A 240 13.72 10.42 14.97
N PRO A 241 13.30 9.25 14.43
CA PRO A 241 13.05 9.08 13.00
C PRO A 241 11.93 9.98 12.47
N LEU A 242 10.76 10.03 13.11
CA LEU A 242 9.63 10.79 12.57
C LEU A 242 9.86 12.32 12.57
N SER A 243 10.80 12.82 13.40
CA SER A 243 11.20 14.23 13.40
C SER A 243 12.08 14.63 12.21
N ASP A 244 12.67 13.67 11.48
CA ASP A 244 13.31 13.90 10.18
C ASP A 244 12.28 13.68 9.08
N GLU A 245 11.93 14.75 8.35
CA GLU A 245 10.87 14.71 7.35
C GLU A 245 11.13 13.68 6.24
N LYS A 246 12.38 13.54 5.78
CA LYS A 246 12.75 12.57 4.74
C LYS A 246 12.68 11.13 5.25
N GLU A 247 12.98 10.94 6.54
CA GLU A 247 12.89 9.64 7.21
C GLU A 247 11.43 9.22 7.38
N LYS A 248 10.58 10.15 7.85
CA LYS A 248 9.12 10.00 7.97
C LYS A 248 8.49 9.61 6.62
N GLU A 249 8.80 10.35 5.55
CA GLU A 249 8.31 10.07 4.20
C GLU A 249 8.75 8.68 3.70
N LEU A 250 10.02 8.30 3.92
CA LEU A 250 10.52 6.99 3.53
C LEU A 250 9.82 5.86 4.31
N LEU A 251 9.66 6.00 5.62
CA LEU A 251 9.01 4.98 6.47
C LEU A 251 7.55 4.75 6.05
N ILE A 252 6.80 5.82 5.75
CA ILE A 252 5.43 5.72 5.21
C ILE A 252 5.43 5.05 3.84
N LYS A 253 6.38 5.40 2.95
CA LYS A 253 6.50 4.76 1.64
C LYS A 253 6.79 3.25 1.75
N ILE A 254 7.68 2.84 2.64
CA ILE A 254 7.99 1.41 2.84
C ILE A 254 6.77 0.68 3.40
N ALA A 255 6.05 1.27 4.37
CA ALA A 255 4.81 0.69 4.90
C ALA A 255 3.74 0.50 3.80
N ILE A 256 3.66 1.40 2.83
CA ILE A 256 2.78 1.28 1.64
C ILE A 256 3.20 0.12 0.73
N GLU A 257 4.50 -0.04 0.45
CA GLU A 257 4.98 -1.16 -0.38
C GLU A 257 4.79 -2.51 0.33
N ASP A 258 5.07 -2.57 1.64
CA ASP A 258 4.83 -3.77 2.47
C ASP A 258 3.34 -4.18 2.48
N GLU A 259 2.44 -3.21 2.63
CA GLU A 259 0.97 -3.42 2.60
C GLU A 259 0.57 -4.09 1.29
N LYS A 260 1.00 -3.50 0.17
CA LYS A 260 0.69 -3.94 -1.19
C LYS A 260 1.28 -5.31 -1.54
N LEU A 261 2.44 -5.65 -1.00
CA LEU A 261 3.07 -6.97 -1.20
C LEU A 261 2.47 -8.07 -0.32
N SER A 262 1.75 -7.70 0.75
CA SER A 262 1.31 -8.63 1.79
C SER A 262 -0.20 -8.84 1.79
N GLU A 263 -0.96 -7.89 2.36
CA GLU A 263 -2.43 -7.97 2.43
C GLU A 263 -3.11 -7.42 1.18
N ASN A 264 -2.44 -6.48 0.48
CA ASN A 264 -2.96 -5.75 -0.67
C ASN A 264 -4.41 -5.32 -0.45
N LYS A 265 -4.65 -4.51 0.59
CA LYS A 265 -6.01 -4.21 1.04
C LYS A 265 -6.86 -3.59 -0.08
N GLU A 266 -6.25 -2.83 -0.99
CA GLU A 266 -6.95 -2.29 -2.17
C GLU A 266 -7.59 -3.38 -3.03
N ASP A 267 -6.91 -4.50 -3.29
CA ASP A 267 -7.48 -5.61 -4.07
C ASP A 267 -8.39 -6.51 -3.21
N PHE A 268 -8.10 -6.66 -1.91
CA PHE A 268 -9.02 -7.33 -0.98
C PHE A 268 -10.40 -6.64 -0.93
N VAL A 269 -10.45 -5.31 -0.81
CA VAL A 269 -11.73 -4.59 -0.76
C VAL A 269 -12.44 -4.51 -2.11
N LYS A 270 -11.77 -4.80 -3.24
CA LYS A 270 -12.41 -4.95 -4.56
C LYS A 270 -13.15 -6.29 -4.72
N ASN A 271 -12.96 -7.25 -3.81
CA ASN A 271 -13.64 -8.54 -3.86
C ASN A 271 -15.18 -8.33 -3.79
N PRO A 272 -15.96 -8.86 -4.76
CA PRO A 272 -17.41 -8.72 -4.78
C PRO A 272 -18.11 -9.10 -3.47
N GLU A 273 -17.75 -10.24 -2.86
CA GLU A 273 -18.39 -10.72 -1.62
C GLU A 273 -18.09 -9.78 -0.45
N VAL A 274 -16.87 -9.21 -0.39
CA VAL A 274 -16.50 -8.23 0.66
C VAL A 274 -17.32 -6.96 0.50
N GLN A 275 -17.49 -6.47 -0.73
CA GLN A 275 -18.31 -5.29 -0.99
C GLN A 275 -19.79 -5.57 -0.69
N GLU A 276 -20.40 -6.63 -1.21
CA GLU A 276 -21.80 -6.96 -0.94
C GLU A 276 -22.15 -6.94 0.55
N ASN A 277 -21.26 -7.47 1.41
CA ASN A 277 -21.45 -7.42 2.86
C ASN A 277 -21.39 -5.98 3.42
N VAL A 278 -20.40 -5.16 3.02
CA VAL A 278 -20.28 -3.76 3.46
C VAL A 278 -21.45 -2.91 2.98
N PHE A 279 -21.84 -3.05 1.71
CA PHE A 279 -22.95 -2.32 1.11
C PHE A 279 -24.28 -2.71 1.76
N LYS A 280 -24.50 -4.00 2.02
CA LYS A 280 -25.67 -4.47 2.75
C LYS A 280 -25.73 -3.89 4.16
N GLU A 281 -24.65 -3.98 4.94
CA GLU A 281 -24.59 -3.42 6.30
C GLU A 281 -24.87 -1.91 6.29
N ALA A 282 -24.30 -1.17 5.35
CA ALA A 282 -24.58 0.26 5.18
C ALA A 282 -26.06 0.52 4.81
N SER A 283 -26.63 -0.30 3.91
CA SER A 283 -28.04 -0.17 3.48
C SER A 283 -29.04 -0.34 4.61
N GLU A 284 -28.72 -1.18 5.61
CA GLU A 284 -29.56 -1.49 6.77
C GLU A 284 -29.54 -0.39 7.87
N ARG A 285 -28.66 0.62 7.77
CA ARG A 285 -28.56 1.73 8.75
C ARG A 285 -29.75 2.70 8.65
N ASP A 286 -30.19 3.24 9.78
CA ASP A 286 -31.28 4.24 9.85
C ASP A 286 -30.75 5.68 9.70
N VAL A 287 -30.17 5.96 8.53
CA VAL A 287 -29.59 7.27 8.13
C VAL A 287 -29.90 7.55 6.64
N SER A 288 -29.57 8.73 6.12
CA SER A 288 -29.86 9.05 4.71
C SER A 288 -29.00 8.25 3.73
N ASN A 289 -29.46 8.09 2.48
CA ASN A 289 -28.66 7.42 1.44
C ASN A 289 -27.27 8.04 1.26
N ILE A 290 -27.16 9.36 1.42
CA ILE A 290 -25.89 10.09 1.31
C ILE A 290 -24.94 9.67 2.43
N ASP A 291 -25.43 9.58 3.68
CA ASP A 291 -24.62 9.13 4.83
C ASP A 291 -24.21 7.64 4.71
N LYS A 292 -25.04 6.82 4.05
CA LYS A 292 -24.71 5.42 3.73
C LYS A 292 -23.60 5.32 2.69
N ILE A 293 -23.70 6.11 1.62
CA ILE A 293 -22.67 6.21 0.59
C ILE A 293 -21.37 6.73 1.20
N ASP A 294 -21.42 7.79 2.01
CA ASP A 294 -20.28 8.35 2.75
C ASP A 294 -19.56 7.26 3.55
N ALA A 295 -20.29 6.52 4.41
CA ALA A 295 -19.70 5.44 5.19
C ALA A 295 -19.01 4.35 4.33
N VAL A 296 -19.56 4.02 3.16
CA VAL A 296 -18.98 3.04 2.24
C VAL A 296 -17.76 3.60 1.50
N VAL A 297 -17.83 4.84 0.98
CA VAL A 297 -16.72 5.46 0.24
C VAL A 297 -15.55 5.75 1.16
N TRP A 298 -15.77 6.24 2.38
CA TRP A 298 -14.70 6.40 3.36
C TRP A 298 -14.06 5.07 3.73
N LEU A 299 -14.82 3.98 3.84
CA LEU A 299 -14.27 2.67 4.22
C LEU A 299 -13.46 2.03 3.09
N ILE A 300 -14.05 1.90 1.90
CA ILE A 300 -13.51 1.14 0.75
C ILE A 300 -12.64 2.01 -0.16
N GLY A 301 -12.95 3.30 -0.29
CA GLY A 301 -12.31 4.23 -1.22
C GLY A 301 -12.98 4.28 -2.58
N LEU A 302 -13.15 5.50 -3.11
CA LEU A 302 -13.81 5.77 -4.39
C LEU A 302 -13.21 4.95 -5.56
N ASN A 303 -11.88 4.84 -5.62
CA ASN A 303 -11.18 4.14 -6.71
C ASN A 303 -11.27 2.59 -6.61
N ASN A 304 -11.83 2.06 -5.52
CA ASN A 304 -11.96 0.63 -5.28
C ASN A 304 -13.42 0.14 -5.36
N LEU A 305 -14.41 1.03 -5.50
CA LEU A 305 -15.82 0.65 -5.56
C LEU A 305 -16.11 -0.22 -6.80
N ASN A 306 -16.81 -1.33 -6.58
CA ASN A 306 -17.43 -2.10 -7.64
C ASN A 306 -18.78 -1.47 -7.97
N MET A 307 -18.89 -0.90 -9.18
CA MET A 307 -20.08 -0.17 -9.60
C MET A 307 -21.34 -1.05 -9.68
N GLU A 308 -21.18 -2.33 -10.02
CA GLU A 308 -22.29 -3.26 -10.18
C GLU A 308 -22.98 -3.52 -8.85
N ILE A 309 -22.17 -3.73 -7.82
CA ILE A 309 -22.63 -3.86 -6.44
C ILE A 309 -23.18 -2.52 -5.95
N PHE A 310 -22.50 -1.41 -6.20
CA PHE A 310 -22.93 -0.08 -5.75
C PHE A 310 -24.37 0.23 -6.18
N PHE A 311 -24.70 0.04 -7.46
CA PHE A 311 -26.03 0.38 -7.99
C PHE A 311 -27.14 -0.62 -7.64
N ASN A 312 -26.82 -1.76 -7.03
CA ASN A 312 -27.83 -2.63 -6.41
C ASN A 312 -28.38 -2.05 -5.08
N TYR A 313 -27.65 -1.13 -4.44
CA TYR A 313 -28.02 -0.55 -3.14
C TYR A 313 -28.29 0.96 -3.18
N PHE A 314 -27.60 1.71 -4.04
CA PHE A 314 -27.62 3.18 -4.06
C PHE A 314 -27.82 3.76 -5.46
N SER A 315 -28.37 4.97 -5.56
CA SER A 315 -28.61 5.63 -6.85
C SER A 315 -27.40 6.43 -7.35
N VAL A 316 -27.32 6.61 -8.67
CA VAL A 316 -26.34 7.52 -9.31
C VAL A 316 -26.51 8.96 -8.80
N ASP A 317 -27.76 9.43 -8.68
CA ASP A 317 -28.03 10.82 -8.25
C ASP A 317 -27.63 11.07 -6.78
N ASP A 318 -27.80 10.08 -5.88
CA ASP A 318 -27.31 10.15 -4.50
C ASP A 318 -25.78 10.20 -4.45
N LEU A 319 -25.11 9.36 -5.26
CA LEU A 319 -23.64 9.34 -5.35
C LEU A 319 -23.08 10.67 -5.86
N LEU A 320 -23.63 11.22 -6.95
CA LEU A 320 -23.15 12.47 -7.50
C LEU A 320 -23.32 13.63 -6.51
N LYS A 321 -24.44 13.65 -5.78
CA LYS A 321 -24.67 14.63 -4.72
C LYS A 321 -23.67 14.46 -3.56
N PHE A 322 -23.43 13.23 -3.12
CA PHE A 322 -22.38 12.91 -2.14
C PHE A 322 -21.01 13.46 -2.58
N LEU A 323 -20.62 13.23 -3.85
CA LEU A 323 -19.34 13.72 -4.38
C LEU A 323 -19.27 15.25 -4.41
N GLU A 324 -20.36 15.94 -4.74
CA GLU A 324 -20.41 17.42 -4.67
C GLU A 324 -20.33 17.96 -3.24
N ASP A 325 -20.93 17.29 -2.26
CA ASP A 325 -20.89 17.70 -0.86
C ASP A 325 -19.50 17.46 -0.26
N VAL A 326 -18.93 16.26 -0.44
CA VAL A 326 -17.55 15.93 -0.04
C VAL A 326 -16.50 16.81 -0.73
N GLU A 327 -16.67 17.24 -1.98
CA GLU A 327 -15.71 18.15 -2.61
C GLU A 327 -15.68 19.52 -1.91
N LYS A 328 -16.74 19.94 -1.23
CA LYS A 328 -16.78 21.19 -0.45
C LYS A 328 -16.06 21.04 0.89
N ASP A 329 -16.19 19.85 1.50
CA ASP A 329 -15.75 19.57 2.87
C ASP A 329 -14.28 19.10 2.97
N ILE A 330 -13.69 18.58 1.89
CA ILE A 330 -12.26 18.22 1.87
C ILE A 330 -11.36 19.46 2.04
N GLU A 331 -10.69 19.53 3.19
CA GLU A 331 -9.68 20.56 3.49
C GLU A 331 -8.36 20.28 2.75
N THR A 332 -7.94 19.00 2.65
CA THR A 332 -6.61 18.64 2.14
C THR A 332 -6.64 17.60 1.01
N GLY A 333 -5.75 17.76 0.02
CA GLY A 333 -5.62 16.80 -1.10
C GLY A 333 -6.71 16.91 -2.17
N LYS A 334 -7.41 18.05 -2.26
CA LYS A 334 -8.53 18.29 -3.20
C LYS A 334 -8.21 17.97 -4.67
N ASP A 335 -6.98 18.20 -5.15
CA ASP A 335 -6.58 17.85 -6.53
C ASP A 335 -6.51 16.33 -6.76
N ILE A 336 -6.09 15.58 -5.74
CA ILE A 336 -6.07 14.10 -5.78
C ILE A 336 -7.50 13.58 -5.80
N PHE A 337 -8.38 14.12 -4.96
CA PHE A 337 -9.79 13.76 -4.94
C PHE A 337 -10.48 14.07 -6.28
N LYS A 338 -10.31 15.28 -6.82
CA LYS A 338 -10.83 15.65 -8.16
C LYS A 338 -10.35 14.71 -9.26
N LYS A 339 -9.08 14.29 -9.23
CA LYS A 339 -8.56 13.29 -10.17
C LYS A 339 -9.27 11.94 -9.97
N SER A 340 -9.39 11.45 -8.74
CA SER A 340 -10.10 10.20 -8.44
C SER A 340 -11.56 10.24 -8.88
N ILE A 341 -12.29 11.35 -8.66
CA ILE A 341 -13.66 11.50 -9.17
C ILE A 341 -13.67 11.45 -10.71
N LYS A 342 -12.75 12.16 -11.37
CA LYS A 342 -12.68 12.14 -12.83
C LYS A 342 -12.41 10.71 -13.35
N ASP A 343 -11.43 10.03 -12.78
CA ASP A 343 -11.05 8.66 -13.13
C ASP A 343 -12.24 7.69 -12.87
N PHE A 344 -12.93 7.85 -11.74
CA PHE A 344 -14.15 7.13 -11.38
C PHE A 344 -15.28 7.32 -12.42
N VAL A 345 -15.59 8.57 -12.79
CA VAL A 345 -16.66 8.84 -13.76
C VAL A 345 -16.23 8.45 -15.19
N GLU A 346 -14.95 8.60 -15.56
CA GLU A 346 -14.43 8.04 -16.83
C GLU A 346 -14.60 6.51 -16.88
N ASN A 347 -14.34 5.78 -15.80
CA ASN A 347 -14.57 4.34 -15.74
C ASN A 347 -16.07 4.00 -15.81
N LEU A 348 -16.90 4.68 -15.03
CA LEU A 348 -18.36 4.51 -14.98
C LEU A 348 -19.02 4.64 -16.37
N LEU A 349 -18.65 5.68 -17.13
CA LEU A 349 -19.18 5.88 -18.48
C LEU A 349 -18.57 4.91 -19.51
N ASN A 350 -17.37 4.37 -19.27
CA ASN A 350 -16.79 3.34 -20.14
C ASN A 350 -17.39 1.94 -19.91
N GLU A 351 -18.00 1.69 -18.75
CA GLU A 351 -18.72 0.46 -18.40
C GLU A 351 -20.25 0.55 -18.62
N TYR A 352 -20.70 1.53 -19.40
CA TYR A 352 -22.10 1.89 -19.71
C TYR A 352 -23.13 0.75 -19.92
N LYS A 353 -22.61 -0.40 -20.34
CA LYS A 353 -23.23 -1.71 -20.45
C LYS A 353 -24.12 -2.13 -19.27
N LEU A 354 -23.61 -1.92 -18.07
CA LEU A 354 -24.13 -2.52 -16.85
C LEU A 354 -25.24 -1.66 -16.22
N TYR A 355 -25.37 -0.39 -16.64
CA TYR A 355 -26.10 0.63 -15.89
C TYR A 355 -27.12 1.41 -16.74
N PRO A 356 -28.29 0.81 -17.07
CA PRO A 356 -29.45 1.56 -17.55
C PRO A 356 -29.78 2.79 -16.68
N VAL A 357 -29.54 2.67 -15.37
CA VAL A 357 -29.69 3.73 -14.35
C VAL A 357 -28.90 5.01 -14.65
N LEU A 358 -27.80 4.96 -15.42
CA LEU A 358 -27.07 6.16 -15.84
C LEU A 358 -27.86 7.03 -16.81
N LYS A 359 -28.77 6.44 -17.61
CA LYS A 359 -29.64 7.19 -18.52
C LYS A 359 -30.69 7.98 -17.75
N GLU A 360 -31.14 7.42 -16.63
CA GLU A 360 -32.23 7.95 -15.80
C GLU A 360 -31.76 9.00 -14.77
N SER A 361 -30.45 9.04 -14.48
CA SER A 361 -29.84 10.08 -13.63
C SER A 361 -30.07 11.48 -14.20
N LYS A 362 -30.52 12.37 -13.32
CA LYS A 362 -30.77 13.80 -13.60
C LYS A 362 -29.55 14.66 -13.32
N ASN A 363 -28.71 14.27 -12.35
CA ASN A 363 -27.57 15.06 -11.92
C ASN A 363 -26.29 14.77 -12.74
N LEU A 364 -26.27 13.68 -13.53
CA LEU A 364 -25.11 13.27 -14.32
C LEU A 364 -24.71 14.28 -15.41
N GLU A 365 -25.69 14.97 -16.00
CA GLU A 365 -25.46 16.03 -17.00
C GLU A 365 -24.73 17.21 -16.37
N ASP A 366 -25.32 17.85 -15.34
CA ASP A 366 -24.71 18.92 -14.54
C ASP A 366 -23.31 18.55 -14.02
N PHE A 367 -23.14 17.31 -13.54
CA PHE A 367 -21.86 16.84 -13.02
C PHE A 367 -20.78 16.80 -14.12
N ILE A 368 -21.11 16.24 -15.28
CA ILE A 368 -20.19 16.12 -16.42
C ILE A 368 -19.83 17.49 -16.99
N GLU A 369 -20.80 18.43 -17.05
CA GLU A 369 -20.53 19.80 -17.48
C GLU A 369 -19.50 20.52 -16.62
N LYS A 370 -19.54 20.32 -15.29
CA LYS A 370 -18.60 20.91 -14.33
C LYS A 370 -17.19 20.31 -14.39
N ASN A 371 -17.05 19.07 -14.84
CA ASN A 371 -15.82 18.29 -14.64
C ASN A 371 -14.95 18.13 -15.91
N THR A 372 -15.50 17.77 -17.08
CA THR A 372 -14.71 17.78 -18.33
C THR A 372 -15.53 17.59 -19.62
N ASP A 373 -15.15 18.30 -20.69
CA ASP A 373 -15.72 18.12 -22.03
C ASP A 373 -15.49 16.71 -22.61
N SER A 374 -14.45 15.97 -22.21
CA SER A 374 -14.21 14.62 -22.75
C SER A 374 -15.25 13.59 -22.31
N LEU A 375 -15.96 13.85 -21.20
CA LEU A 375 -17.06 13.01 -20.72
C LEU A 375 -18.40 13.33 -21.40
N LYS A 376 -18.58 14.57 -21.91
CA LYS A 376 -19.82 14.97 -22.61
C LYS A 376 -20.10 14.07 -23.80
N THR A 377 -19.08 13.75 -24.59
CA THR A 377 -19.22 12.88 -25.76
C THR A 377 -19.64 11.46 -25.38
N GLU A 378 -19.14 10.92 -24.27
CA GLU A 378 -19.57 9.62 -23.75
C GLU A 378 -21.02 9.65 -23.23
N LEU A 379 -21.42 10.75 -22.59
CA LEU A 379 -22.79 10.96 -22.13
C LEU A 379 -23.80 10.96 -23.29
N LEU A 380 -23.49 11.63 -24.42
CA LEU A 380 -24.33 11.61 -25.62
C LEU A 380 -24.58 10.18 -26.12
N PHE A 381 -23.54 9.32 -26.11
CA PHE A 381 -23.67 7.92 -26.50
C PHE A 381 -24.57 7.12 -25.56
N ILE A 382 -24.42 7.34 -24.24
CA ILE A 382 -25.21 6.65 -23.20
C ILE A 382 -26.67 7.09 -23.22
N LYS A 383 -26.95 8.37 -23.39
CA LYS A 383 -28.29 8.97 -23.51
C LYS A 383 -28.93 8.72 -24.89
N GLU A 384 -28.32 7.89 -25.73
CA GLU A 384 -28.78 7.49 -27.08
C GLU A 384 -28.92 8.64 -28.09
N GLN A 385 -28.25 9.76 -27.84
CA GLN A 385 -28.20 10.95 -28.72
C GLN A 385 -27.18 10.74 -29.86
N TYR A 386 -27.37 9.64 -30.61
CA TYR A 386 -26.39 9.11 -31.56
C TYR A 386 -26.02 10.06 -32.71
N ASN A 387 -26.94 10.92 -33.16
CA ASN A 387 -26.62 11.93 -34.17
C ASN A 387 -25.62 12.96 -33.64
N GLU A 388 -25.88 13.53 -32.46
CA GLU A 388 -25.01 14.52 -31.82
C GLU A 388 -23.64 13.90 -31.46
N PHE A 389 -23.62 12.65 -31.00
CA PHE A 389 -22.40 11.88 -30.76
C PHE A 389 -21.51 11.74 -32.03
N LEU A 390 -22.13 11.52 -33.19
CA LEU A 390 -21.43 11.39 -34.46
C LEU A 390 -20.88 12.72 -34.99
N GLU A 391 -21.49 13.85 -34.61
CA GLU A 391 -21.07 15.20 -35.01
C GLU A 391 -19.92 15.77 -34.17
N LYS A 392 -19.70 15.26 -32.94
CA LYS A 392 -18.62 15.72 -32.05
C LYS A 392 -17.23 15.24 -32.50
N GLU A 393 -16.21 16.04 -32.19
CA GLU A 393 -14.84 15.53 -32.18
C GLU A 393 -14.69 14.50 -31.04
N ASN A 394 -14.13 13.33 -31.36
CA ASN A 394 -13.97 12.22 -30.42
C ASN A 394 -12.50 11.77 -30.39
N LYS A 395 -12.10 11.07 -29.32
CA LYS A 395 -10.81 10.35 -29.24
C LYS A 395 -10.68 9.37 -30.42
N LYS A 396 -9.44 9.14 -30.89
CA LYS A 396 -9.14 8.15 -31.93
C LYS A 396 -8.64 6.86 -31.27
N ASP A 397 -9.59 6.07 -30.79
CA ASP A 397 -9.36 4.77 -30.18
C ASP A 397 -10.40 3.75 -30.64
N ILE A 398 -10.09 2.48 -30.46
CA ILE A 398 -10.92 1.35 -30.91
C ILE A 398 -12.33 1.33 -30.30
N ASN A 399 -12.47 1.74 -29.03
CA ASN A 399 -13.76 1.71 -28.35
C ASN A 399 -14.66 2.81 -28.90
N THR A 400 -14.10 3.99 -29.16
CA THR A 400 -14.78 5.06 -29.91
C THR A 400 -15.18 4.62 -31.32
N GLU A 401 -14.32 3.89 -32.05
CA GLU A 401 -14.65 3.38 -33.40
C GLU A 401 -15.89 2.48 -33.40
N ILE A 402 -16.02 1.60 -32.39
CA ILE A 402 -17.19 0.71 -32.23
C ILE A 402 -18.44 1.50 -31.81
N LYS A 403 -18.30 2.45 -30.88
CA LYS A 403 -19.40 3.36 -30.50
C LYS A 403 -19.92 4.11 -31.73
N LYS A 404 -19.04 4.61 -32.61
CA LYS A 404 -19.40 5.23 -33.89
C LYS A 404 -20.06 4.25 -34.87
N LEU A 405 -19.58 3.02 -34.98
CA LEU A 405 -20.19 1.97 -35.80
C LEU A 405 -21.63 1.68 -35.33
N PHE A 406 -21.85 1.54 -34.03
CA PHE A 406 -23.17 1.30 -33.45
C PHE A 406 -24.11 2.51 -33.59
N ALA A 407 -23.60 3.72 -33.36
CA ALA A 407 -24.36 4.95 -33.56
C ALA A 407 -24.82 5.11 -35.02
N LYS A 408 -23.96 4.81 -36.00
CA LYS A 408 -24.34 4.78 -37.44
C LYS A 408 -25.42 3.76 -37.74
N TYR A 409 -25.35 2.57 -37.12
CA TYR A 409 -26.40 1.56 -37.27
C TYR A 409 -27.73 2.04 -36.67
N LYS A 410 -27.72 2.57 -35.45
CA LYS A 410 -28.91 3.07 -34.75
C LYS A 410 -29.55 4.29 -35.43
N THR A 411 -28.76 5.11 -36.13
CA THR A 411 -29.24 6.26 -36.92
C THR A 411 -29.60 5.88 -38.37
N GLY A 412 -29.46 4.62 -38.76
CA GLY A 412 -29.79 4.14 -40.11
C GLY A 412 -28.79 4.55 -41.20
N GLN A 413 -27.61 5.06 -40.85
CA GLN A 413 -26.55 5.42 -41.81
C GLN A 413 -25.86 4.19 -42.43
N ILE A 414 -25.98 3.02 -41.79
CA ILE A 414 -25.51 1.71 -42.30
C ILE A 414 -26.55 0.62 -42.03
N GLU A 415 -26.60 -0.40 -42.89
CA GLU A 415 -27.51 -1.53 -42.70
C GLU A 415 -27.03 -2.50 -41.61
N LYS A 416 -27.96 -3.26 -40.99
CA LYS A 416 -27.64 -4.30 -39.99
C LYS A 416 -26.57 -5.30 -40.48
N LYS A 417 -26.59 -5.67 -41.76
CA LYS A 417 -25.61 -6.58 -42.36
C LYS A 417 -24.22 -5.96 -42.44
N GLU A 418 -24.12 -4.69 -42.85
CA GLU A 418 -22.85 -3.96 -42.88
C GLU A 418 -22.29 -3.79 -41.46
N PHE A 419 -23.13 -3.39 -40.53
CA PHE A 419 -22.79 -3.28 -39.11
C PHE A 419 -22.21 -4.60 -38.54
N LEU A 420 -22.88 -5.73 -38.77
CA LEU A 420 -22.41 -7.05 -38.30
C LEU A 420 -21.06 -7.45 -38.91
N ASN A 421 -20.87 -7.20 -40.21
CA ASN A 421 -19.60 -7.46 -40.88
C ASN A 421 -18.47 -6.65 -40.25
N TRP A 422 -18.67 -5.34 -40.03
CA TRP A 422 -17.68 -4.49 -39.38
C TRP A 422 -17.42 -4.91 -37.94
N LEU A 423 -18.46 -5.21 -37.16
CA LEU A 423 -18.33 -5.63 -35.75
C LEU A 423 -17.40 -6.84 -35.59
N SER A 424 -17.51 -7.82 -36.49
CA SER A 424 -16.64 -9.01 -36.48
C SER A 424 -15.14 -8.69 -36.61
N LEU A 425 -14.79 -7.58 -37.27
CA LEU A 425 -13.40 -7.10 -37.42
C LEU A 425 -12.88 -6.32 -36.20
N TYR A 426 -13.77 -5.91 -35.29
CA TYR A 426 -13.41 -5.29 -34.02
C TYR A 426 -13.21 -6.36 -32.94
N GLU A 427 -14.05 -7.40 -32.91
CA GLU A 427 -14.01 -8.48 -31.89
C GLU A 427 -12.64 -9.16 -31.75
N THR A 428 -11.82 -9.16 -32.81
CA THR A 428 -10.49 -9.80 -32.84
C THR A 428 -9.33 -8.84 -32.54
N LYS A 429 -9.58 -7.55 -32.28
CA LYS A 429 -8.52 -6.56 -32.02
C LYS A 429 -8.20 -6.48 -30.53
N GLU A 430 -6.92 -6.31 -30.18
CA GLU A 430 -6.48 -6.04 -28.81
C GLU A 430 -6.95 -4.66 -28.32
N GLY A 431 -7.11 -4.50 -27.00
CA GLY A 431 -7.56 -3.24 -26.37
C GLY A 431 -9.06 -2.95 -26.50
N ILE A 432 -9.84 -3.82 -27.15
CA ILE A 432 -11.29 -3.72 -27.20
C ILE A 432 -11.93 -4.01 -25.84
N ASN A 433 -12.86 -3.17 -25.43
CA ASN A 433 -13.65 -3.43 -24.23
C ASN A 433 -14.65 -4.56 -24.51
N LYS A 434 -14.39 -5.75 -23.94
CA LYS A 434 -15.29 -6.93 -24.02
C LYS A 434 -16.69 -6.65 -23.48
N ASN A 435 -16.81 -5.67 -22.58
CA ASN A 435 -18.10 -5.16 -22.15
C ASN A 435 -18.79 -4.49 -23.37
N LEU A 436 -18.23 -3.43 -23.95
CA LEU A 436 -18.78 -2.68 -25.11
C LEU A 436 -19.34 -3.57 -26.24
N ILE A 437 -18.61 -4.59 -26.70
CA ILE A 437 -19.03 -5.52 -27.77
C ILE A 437 -20.42 -6.14 -27.50
N GLU A 438 -20.63 -6.71 -26.33
CA GLU A 438 -21.81 -7.54 -26.06
C GLU A 438 -23.08 -6.68 -25.88
N PHE A 439 -22.99 -5.37 -25.58
CA PHE A 439 -24.13 -4.46 -25.62
C PHE A 439 -24.51 -4.14 -27.06
N VAL A 440 -23.47 -3.87 -27.85
CA VAL A 440 -23.56 -3.63 -29.28
C VAL A 440 -24.15 -4.85 -30.00
N LYS A 441 -24.03 -6.06 -29.41
CA LYS A 441 -24.77 -7.28 -29.77
C LYS A 441 -26.17 -7.40 -29.17
N ASN A 442 -26.36 -7.12 -27.87
CA ASN A 442 -27.66 -7.27 -27.19
C ASN A 442 -28.70 -6.22 -27.66
N GLY A 443 -28.25 -5.10 -28.23
CA GLY A 443 -29.09 -4.07 -28.84
C GLY A 443 -29.43 -4.28 -30.32
N LEU A 444 -29.32 -5.50 -30.87
CA LEU A 444 -29.52 -5.83 -32.29
C LEU A 444 -30.96 -6.16 -32.71
#